data_AF-A0A841UKW0-F1
#
_entry.id   AF-A0A841UKW0-F1
#
_cell.length_a   1.000
_cell.length_b   1.000
_cell.length_c   1.000
_cell.angle_alpha   90.00
_cell.angle_beta   90.00
_cell.angle_gamma   90.00
#
_symmetry.space_group_name_H-M   'P 1'
#
loop_
_entity.id
_entity.type
_entity.pdbx_description
1 polymer ?
#
loop_
_entity_poly.entity_id
_entity_poly.type
_entity_poly.pdbx_seq_one_letter_code
_entity_poly.pdbx_strand_id
1 'polypeptide(L)'
;MTTTHNVPEAQNYPNSSSDKKWQDFLEYSYKNPEKFIEWIEHDPRYKDIVAKAKEKKIVISEEPSLSKNISFCLRYLLIVPPNSLYGRVKVNPQLVMRAKAVAAVQSVSNIWDTLTAVPLAYLSVGGGPLGFFFAALITVIAQTFSNKTAEIAAVGCHKHQRLAGGATFGWVAMSALLTLISGYGSDIVTNGSYLAEYHADKIVKENVLPKYERNLKTAEAKVKDAQKLIQKCDEQFKEWQSLPKSSPGRDAFYRKLNGPFGVKPSYWDNQPTAQLPLCPRSLRLEHESKEEIAKAQKALNQTKSNIDEAGKPIVYLQQFQPKLYASEFTEQGNIRSGVKIVEIAITSFNERLLSGNLGSLGFSLIGLGISVITTAMAVTLTMIHRRLPSVADTFDRSLHNAQEEFFHAVGDGLRNKQGKNNSDHQDS
;
A
#
# COMPACT_ATOMS: atom_id res chain seq x y z
N MET A 1 -48.63 19.23 -62.74
CA MET A 1 -48.09 19.88 -61.52
C MET A 1 -47.97 18.81 -60.46
N THR A 2 -46.80 18.19 -60.39
CA THR A 2 -46.49 17.09 -59.46
C THR A 2 -45.74 17.72 -58.29
N THR A 3 -46.39 17.82 -57.15
CA THR A 3 -45.79 18.33 -55.92
C THR A 3 -44.80 17.30 -55.38
N THR A 4 -43.52 17.52 -55.62
CA THR A 4 -42.44 16.84 -54.91
C THR A 4 -42.43 17.33 -53.46
N HIS A 5 -42.98 16.53 -52.54
CA HIS A 5 -42.73 16.72 -51.11
C HIS A 5 -41.26 16.40 -50.84
N ASN A 6 -40.42 17.43 -50.81
CA ASN A 6 -39.01 17.33 -50.45
C ASN A 6 -38.88 16.80 -49.03
N VAL A 7 -38.10 15.72 -48.86
CA VAL A 7 -37.61 15.27 -47.56
C VAL A 7 -36.81 16.43 -46.95
N PRO A 8 -37.00 16.80 -45.68
CA PRO A 8 -36.21 17.85 -45.04
C PRO A 8 -34.72 17.53 -45.15
N GLU A 9 -33.93 18.48 -45.65
CA GLU A 9 -32.50 18.29 -45.86
C GLU A 9 -31.79 18.02 -44.52
N ALA A 10 -31.36 16.78 -44.31
CA ALA A 10 -30.57 16.35 -43.16
C ALA A 10 -29.09 16.80 -43.29
N GLN A 11 -28.84 18.06 -43.67
CA GLN A 11 -27.49 18.50 -43.97
C GLN A 11 -26.60 18.72 -42.74
N ASN A 12 -27.11 18.67 -41.52
CA ASN A 12 -26.29 18.69 -40.32
C ASN A 12 -26.91 17.78 -39.26
N TYR A 13 -26.16 16.79 -38.79
CA TYR A 13 -26.50 16.07 -37.57
C TYR A 13 -26.71 17.10 -36.45
N PRO A 14 -27.90 17.17 -35.83
CA PRO A 14 -28.12 18.10 -34.73
C PRO A 14 -27.36 17.62 -33.49
N ASN A 15 -26.72 18.56 -32.80
CA ASN A 15 -25.94 18.31 -31.58
C ASN A 15 -26.82 18.02 -30.33
N SER A 16 -28.13 17.78 -30.50
CA SER A 16 -29.07 17.60 -29.39
C SER A 16 -30.37 16.91 -29.82
N SER A 17 -30.90 16.01 -28.98
CA SER A 17 -32.23 15.40 -29.13
C SER A 17 -33.40 16.37 -28.95
N SER A 18 -33.14 17.59 -28.44
CA SER A 18 -34.13 18.65 -28.24
C SER A 18 -34.26 19.62 -29.42
N ASP A 19 -33.52 19.41 -30.51
CA ASP A 19 -33.61 20.28 -31.68
C ASP A 19 -34.96 20.04 -32.38
N LYS A 20 -35.76 21.10 -32.51
CA LYS A 20 -37.07 21.04 -33.16
C LYS A 20 -36.96 20.46 -34.58
N LYS A 21 -35.87 20.76 -35.30
CA LYS A 21 -35.60 20.19 -36.63
C LYS A 21 -35.37 18.68 -36.59
N TRP A 22 -34.78 18.15 -35.51
CA TRP A 22 -34.59 16.71 -35.32
C TRP A 22 -35.90 16.01 -35.00
N GLN A 23 -36.71 16.61 -34.13
CA GLN A 23 -38.03 16.09 -33.79
C GLN A 23 -38.97 16.10 -35.00
N ASP A 24 -38.96 17.19 -35.79
CA ASP A 24 -39.73 17.29 -37.04
C ASP A 24 -39.25 16.24 -38.07
N PHE A 25 -37.94 15.98 -38.14
CA PHE A 25 -37.36 14.94 -39.00
C PHE A 25 -37.73 13.52 -38.55
N LEU A 26 -37.63 13.22 -37.25
CA LEU A 26 -38.04 11.95 -36.67
C LEU A 26 -39.54 11.74 -36.91
N GLU A 27 -40.37 12.74 -36.63
CA GLU A 27 -41.82 12.67 -36.86
C GLU A 27 -42.16 12.47 -38.34
N TYR A 28 -41.44 13.14 -39.26
CA TYR A 28 -41.57 12.91 -40.70
C TYR A 28 -41.16 11.49 -41.08
N SER A 29 -40.07 10.97 -40.53
CA SER A 29 -39.58 9.61 -40.78
C SER A 29 -40.54 8.53 -40.28
N TYR A 30 -41.17 8.75 -39.12
CA TYR A 30 -42.23 7.89 -38.60
C TYR A 30 -43.50 7.92 -39.46
N LYS A 31 -43.88 9.11 -39.96
CA LYS A 31 -45.06 9.28 -40.81
C LYS A 31 -44.85 8.78 -42.25
N ASN A 32 -43.61 8.76 -42.74
CA ASN A 32 -43.28 8.42 -44.14
C ASN A 32 -42.10 7.43 -44.20
N PRO A 33 -42.24 6.22 -43.62
CA PRO A 33 -41.12 5.28 -43.46
C PRO A 33 -40.54 4.84 -44.81
N GLU A 34 -41.37 4.64 -45.85
CA GLU A 34 -40.90 4.14 -47.14
C GLU A 34 -40.01 5.13 -47.89
N LYS A 35 -40.39 6.43 -47.91
CA LYS A 35 -39.61 7.51 -48.52
C LYS A 35 -38.33 7.79 -47.76
N PHE A 36 -38.38 7.65 -46.44
CA PHE A 36 -37.21 7.81 -45.58
C PHE A 36 -36.18 6.70 -45.79
N ILE A 37 -36.63 5.44 -45.83
CA ILE A 37 -35.75 4.31 -46.14
C ILE A 37 -35.15 4.44 -47.54
N GLU A 38 -35.96 4.81 -48.53
CA GLU A 38 -35.47 5.02 -49.90
C GLU A 38 -34.41 6.13 -49.96
N TRP A 39 -34.61 7.22 -49.22
CA TRP A 39 -33.64 8.30 -49.12
C TRP A 39 -32.31 7.85 -48.47
N ILE A 40 -32.36 7.11 -47.35
CA ILE A 40 -31.15 6.58 -46.68
C ILE A 40 -30.44 5.53 -47.57
N GLU A 41 -31.18 4.71 -48.31
CA GLU A 41 -30.62 3.71 -49.24
C GLU A 41 -29.85 4.35 -50.40
N HIS A 42 -30.25 5.54 -50.86
CA HIS A 42 -29.66 6.23 -52.01
C HIS A 42 -28.57 7.24 -51.63
N ASP A 43 -28.51 7.71 -50.39
CA ASP A 43 -27.48 8.66 -49.95
C ASP A 43 -26.17 7.93 -49.56
N PRO A 44 -25.05 8.18 -50.26
CA PRO A 44 -23.77 7.51 -50.02
C PRO A 44 -23.26 7.64 -48.59
N ARG A 45 -23.67 8.69 -47.87
CA ARG A 45 -23.24 8.96 -46.49
C ARG A 45 -23.79 7.94 -45.48
N TYR A 46 -24.89 7.26 -45.80
CA TYR A 46 -25.57 6.33 -44.90
C TYR A 46 -25.46 4.87 -45.34
N LYS A 47 -24.67 4.58 -46.38
CA LYS A 47 -24.49 3.25 -46.96
C LYS A 47 -24.07 2.18 -45.93
N ASP A 48 -23.16 2.54 -45.02
CA ASP A 48 -22.71 1.64 -43.93
C ASP A 48 -23.79 1.38 -42.89
N ILE A 49 -24.68 2.34 -42.65
CA ILE A 49 -25.80 2.23 -41.70
C ILE A 49 -26.88 1.32 -42.28
N VAL A 50 -27.20 1.49 -43.56
CA VAL A 50 -28.13 0.63 -44.31
C VAL A 50 -27.62 -0.80 -44.36
N ALA A 51 -26.32 -1.00 -44.62
CA ALA A 51 -25.71 -2.32 -44.63
C ALA A 51 -25.82 -3.02 -43.26
N LYS A 52 -25.47 -2.32 -42.17
CA LYS A 52 -25.57 -2.85 -40.80
C LYS A 52 -27.01 -3.15 -40.37
N ALA A 53 -27.97 -2.32 -40.78
CA ALA A 53 -29.38 -2.52 -40.48
C ALA A 53 -29.98 -3.71 -41.26
N LYS A 54 -29.59 -3.90 -42.53
CA LYS A 54 -30.04 -5.03 -43.37
C LYS A 54 -29.51 -6.39 -42.91
N GLU A 55 -28.31 -6.45 -42.33
CA GLU A 55 -27.68 -7.70 -41.87
C GLU A 55 -28.17 -8.20 -40.50
N LYS A 56 -29.21 -7.59 -39.89
CA LYS A 56 -29.63 -7.84 -38.48
C LYS A 56 -28.51 -7.69 -37.45
N LYS A 57 -27.36 -7.11 -37.81
CA LYS A 57 -26.27 -6.78 -36.88
C LYS A 57 -26.46 -5.35 -36.39
N ILE A 58 -27.53 -5.12 -35.64
CA ILE A 58 -27.40 -4.17 -34.53
C ILE A 58 -26.42 -4.87 -33.60
N VAL A 59 -25.14 -4.50 -33.67
CA VAL A 59 -24.14 -4.97 -32.70
C VAL A 59 -24.48 -4.27 -31.39
N ILE A 60 -25.54 -4.74 -30.73
CA ILE A 60 -25.55 -4.78 -29.27
C ILE A 60 -24.36 -5.68 -29.00
N SER A 61 -23.25 -5.07 -28.61
CA SER A 61 -22.09 -5.82 -28.12
C SER A 61 -22.64 -6.71 -27.01
N GLU A 62 -22.83 -8.01 -27.29
CA GLU A 62 -23.26 -8.99 -26.31
C GLU A 62 -22.38 -8.76 -25.08
N GLU A 63 -23.01 -8.47 -23.93
CA GLU A 63 -22.31 -8.59 -22.67
C GLU A 63 -21.77 -10.02 -22.63
N PRO A 64 -20.44 -10.20 -22.49
CA PRO A 64 -19.84 -11.52 -22.56
C PRO A 64 -20.48 -12.38 -21.47
N SER A 65 -21.14 -13.45 -21.88
CA SER A 65 -21.75 -14.40 -20.96
C SER A 65 -20.66 -14.92 -20.02
N LEU A 66 -20.96 -14.88 -18.71
CA LEU A 66 -20.04 -15.16 -17.61
C LEU A 66 -19.35 -16.54 -17.68
N SER A 67 -19.79 -17.42 -18.59
CA SER A 67 -19.33 -18.80 -18.74
C SER A 67 -18.21 -19.01 -19.78
N LYS A 68 -17.83 -18.00 -20.59
CA LYS A 68 -16.68 -18.12 -21.51
C LYS A 68 -15.44 -17.39 -21.01
N ASN A 69 -14.48 -18.21 -20.60
CA ASN A 69 -13.05 -17.93 -20.38
C ASN A 69 -12.69 -17.19 -19.08
N ILE A 70 -12.26 -17.97 -18.08
CA ILE A 70 -11.43 -17.48 -16.95
C ILE A 70 -10.21 -16.69 -17.47
N SER A 71 -9.64 -17.08 -18.61
CA SER A 71 -8.60 -16.34 -19.34
C SER A 71 -9.06 -14.94 -19.80
N PHE A 72 -10.32 -14.78 -20.18
CA PHE A 72 -10.90 -13.49 -20.59
C PHE A 72 -11.16 -12.60 -19.37
N CYS A 73 -11.67 -13.16 -18.27
CA CYS A 73 -11.80 -12.45 -16.99
C CYS A 73 -10.44 -11.99 -16.44
N LEU A 74 -9.43 -12.87 -16.42
CA LEU A 74 -8.05 -12.51 -16.01
C LEU A 74 -7.45 -11.41 -16.88
N ARG A 75 -7.71 -11.44 -18.19
CA ARG A 75 -7.24 -10.42 -19.12
C ARG A 75 -7.89 -9.06 -18.85
N TYR A 76 -9.18 -9.02 -18.53
CA TYR A 76 -9.90 -7.80 -18.13
C TYR A 76 -9.52 -7.30 -16.73
N LEU A 77 -9.05 -8.19 -15.85
CA LEU A 77 -8.55 -7.82 -14.51
C LEU A 77 -7.16 -7.20 -14.58
N LEU A 78 -6.29 -7.67 -15.48
CA LEU A 78 -4.90 -7.22 -15.57
C LEU A 78 -4.66 -6.09 -16.59
N ILE A 79 -5.46 -6.02 -17.66
CA ILE A 79 -5.25 -5.10 -18.78
C ILE A 79 -6.42 -4.13 -18.88
N VAL A 80 -6.12 -2.83 -19.02
CA VAL A 80 -7.12 -1.82 -19.32
C VAL A 80 -7.62 -2.02 -20.76
N PRO A 81 -8.92 -2.23 -20.98
CA PRO A 81 -9.44 -2.45 -22.31
C PRO A 81 -9.54 -1.10 -23.05
N PRO A 82 -8.92 -0.92 -24.24
CA PRO A 82 -8.88 0.39 -24.92
C PRO A 82 -10.26 1.02 -25.18
N ASN A 83 -11.29 0.19 -25.34
CA ASN A 83 -12.67 0.61 -25.57
C ASN A 83 -13.37 1.18 -24.34
N SER A 84 -12.77 1.08 -23.14
CA SER A 84 -13.29 1.77 -21.96
C SER A 84 -12.82 3.24 -21.87
N LEU A 85 -11.80 3.61 -22.65
CA LEU A 85 -11.22 4.96 -22.65
C LEU A 85 -11.89 5.91 -23.66
N TYR A 86 -12.87 5.43 -24.42
CA TYR A 86 -13.72 6.24 -25.29
C TYR A 86 -15.15 5.68 -25.28
N GLY A 87 -16.15 6.55 -25.34
CA GLY A 87 -17.55 6.14 -25.41
C GLY A 87 -17.97 5.69 -26.82
N ARG A 88 -19.23 5.31 -27.01
CA ARG A 88 -19.66 4.58 -28.23
C ARG A 88 -20.17 5.47 -29.37
N VAL A 89 -20.33 6.77 -29.12
CA VAL A 89 -21.19 7.64 -29.93
C VAL A 89 -20.49 8.22 -31.17
N LYS A 90 -19.24 8.68 -31.04
CA LYS A 90 -18.48 9.31 -32.14
C LYS A 90 -17.01 8.90 -32.13
N VAL A 91 -16.72 7.73 -32.68
CA VAL A 91 -15.38 7.12 -32.61
C VAL A 91 -14.63 7.27 -33.93
N ASN A 92 -13.53 8.02 -33.92
CA ASN A 92 -12.60 8.13 -35.06
C ASN A 92 -11.42 7.15 -34.90
N PRO A 93 -10.88 6.54 -35.99
CA PRO A 93 -9.65 5.75 -35.96
C PRO A 93 -8.47 6.35 -35.18
N GLN A 94 -8.24 7.67 -35.26
CA GLN A 94 -7.18 8.35 -34.50
C GLN A 94 -7.43 8.31 -32.99
N LEU A 95 -8.69 8.42 -32.57
CA LEU A 95 -9.09 8.33 -31.18
C LEU A 95 -8.89 6.90 -30.64
N VAL A 96 -9.23 5.89 -31.44
CA VAL A 96 -8.99 4.47 -31.12
C VAL A 96 -7.50 4.19 -30.96
N MET A 97 -6.67 4.73 -31.85
CA MET A 97 -5.21 4.57 -31.77
C MET A 97 -4.63 5.18 -30.49
N ARG A 98 -5.07 6.40 -30.12
CA ARG A 98 -4.66 7.06 -28.87
C ARG A 98 -5.13 6.30 -27.64
N ALA A 99 -6.39 5.83 -27.64
CA ALA A 99 -6.92 5.02 -26.55
C ALA A 99 -6.15 3.70 -26.38
N LYS A 100 -5.74 3.04 -27.47
CA LYS A 100 -4.87 1.85 -27.40
C LYS A 100 -3.52 2.16 -26.76
N ALA A 101 -2.90 3.30 -27.10
CA ALA A 101 -1.63 3.71 -26.52
C ALA A 101 -1.75 4.02 -25.02
N VAL A 102 -2.78 4.77 -24.62
CA VAL A 102 -3.06 5.09 -23.20
C VAL A 102 -3.31 3.81 -22.40
N ALA A 103 -4.17 2.91 -22.91
CA ALA A 103 -4.48 1.65 -22.25
C ALA A 103 -3.25 0.74 -22.11
N ALA A 104 -2.37 0.72 -23.12
CA ALA A 104 -1.13 -0.05 -23.06
C ALA A 104 -0.20 0.48 -21.96
N VAL A 105 0.02 1.80 -21.89
CA VAL A 105 0.89 2.41 -20.86
C VAL A 105 0.31 2.20 -19.46
N GLN A 106 -1.00 2.39 -19.28
CA GLN A 106 -1.68 2.12 -18.00
C GLN A 106 -1.53 0.66 -17.58
N SER A 107 -1.71 -0.28 -18.51
CA SER A 107 -1.59 -1.72 -18.22
C SER A 107 -0.17 -2.10 -17.83
N VAL A 108 0.85 -1.58 -18.53
CA VAL A 108 2.26 -1.83 -18.20
C VAL A 108 2.60 -1.29 -16.81
N SER A 109 2.18 -0.06 -16.49
CA SER A 109 2.41 0.52 -15.16
C SER A 109 1.78 -0.32 -14.06
N ASN A 110 0.50 -0.66 -14.22
CA ASN A 110 -0.23 -1.42 -13.22
C ASN A 110 0.32 -2.86 -13.05
N ILE A 111 0.79 -3.50 -14.14
CA ILE A 111 1.47 -4.81 -14.07
C ILE A 111 2.79 -4.70 -13.31
N TRP A 112 3.59 -3.67 -13.57
CA TRP A 112 4.86 -3.45 -12.86
C TRP A 112 4.65 -3.26 -11.36
N ASP A 113 3.69 -2.41 -10.99
CA ASP A 113 3.31 -2.15 -9.61
C ASP A 113 2.78 -3.42 -8.92
N THR A 114 1.99 -4.20 -9.64
CA THR A 114 1.52 -5.51 -9.19
C THR A 114 2.68 -6.46 -8.90
N LEU A 115 3.61 -6.64 -9.85
CA LEU A 115 4.75 -7.55 -9.71
C LEU A 115 5.63 -7.19 -8.52
N THR A 116 5.86 -5.89 -8.31
CA THR A 116 6.72 -5.40 -7.23
C THR A 116 6.02 -5.37 -5.87
N ALA A 117 4.69 -5.35 -5.83
CA ALA A 117 3.90 -5.49 -4.61
C ALA A 117 3.74 -6.95 -4.12
N VAL A 118 3.88 -7.95 -5.00
CA VAL A 118 3.67 -9.37 -4.65
C VAL A 118 4.54 -9.84 -3.48
N PRO A 119 5.86 -9.58 -3.43
CA PRO A 119 6.70 -10.04 -2.31
C PRO A 119 6.21 -9.51 -0.96
N LEU A 120 5.83 -8.23 -0.92
CA LEU A 120 5.33 -7.59 0.29
C LEU A 120 3.97 -8.15 0.69
N ALA A 121 3.04 -8.32 -0.27
CA ALA A 121 1.74 -8.91 0.00
C ALA A 121 1.85 -10.36 0.52
N TYR A 122 2.69 -11.18 -0.12
CA TYR A 122 2.96 -12.57 0.26
C TYR A 122 3.52 -12.71 1.67
N LEU A 123 4.51 -11.89 2.03
CA LEU A 123 5.13 -11.95 3.35
C LEU A 123 4.22 -11.38 4.45
N SER A 124 3.41 -10.37 4.11
CA SER A 124 2.46 -9.76 5.05
C SER A 124 1.36 -10.73 5.51
N VAL A 125 0.96 -11.68 4.66
CA VAL A 125 -0.05 -12.70 4.99
C VAL A 125 0.56 -13.99 5.56
N GLY A 126 1.86 -13.97 5.92
CA GLY A 126 2.55 -15.08 6.57
C GLY A 126 3.23 -16.08 5.63
N GLY A 127 3.18 -15.87 4.31
CA GLY A 127 3.78 -16.75 3.32
C GLY A 127 3.10 -18.13 3.18
N GLY A 128 3.79 -19.06 2.54
CA GLY A 128 3.31 -20.42 2.26
C GLY A 128 2.21 -20.49 1.18
N PRO A 129 1.64 -21.68 0.92
CA PRO A 129 0.65 -21.86 -0.14
C PRO A 129 -0.60 -20.98 0.04
N LEU A 130 -1.13 -20.90 1.26
CA LEU A 130 -2.26 -20.03 1.59
C LEU A 130 -1.91 -18.54 1.44
N GLY A 131 -0.69 -18.15 1.84
CA GLY A 131 -0.22 -16.78 1.66
C GLY A 131 -0.12 -16.38 0.19
N PHE A 132 0.24 -17.30 -0.71
CA PHE A 132 0.21 -17.04 -2.15
C PHE A 132 -1.21 -16.72 -2.65
N PHE A 133 -2.23 -17.46 -2.20
CA PHE A 133 -3.62 -17.19 -2.57
C PHE A 133 -4.10 -15.81 -2.09
N PHE A 134 -3.82 -15.46 -0.83
CA PHE A 134 -4.22 -14.16 -0.29
C PHE A 134 -3.44 -13.00 -0.94
N ALA A 135 -2.15 -13.17 -1.21
CA ALA A 135 -1.37 -12.18 -1.94
C ALA A 135 -1.92 -11.95 -3.34
N ALA A 136 -2.18 -13.03 -4.10
CA ALA A 136 -2.79 -12.94 -5.42
C ALA A 136 -4.15 -12.25 -5.37
N LEU A 137 -5.00 -12.56 -4.38
CA LEU A 137 -6.30 -11.93 -4.20
C LEU A 137 -6.17 -10.42 -3.94
N ILE A 138 -5.33 -10.01 -2.99
CA ILE A 138 -5.10 -8.60 -2.66
C ILE A 138 -4.58 -7.83 -3.88
N THR A 139 -3.62 -8.41 -4.60
CA THR A 139 -3.04 -7.79 -5.79
C THR A 139 -4.06 -7.66 -6.93
N VAL A 140 -4.90 -8.68 -7.15
CA VAL A 140 -5.99 -8.61 -8.16
C VAL A 140 -7.02 -7.54 -7.78
N ILE A 141 -7.39 -7.43 -6.50
CA ILE A 141 -8.32 -6.39 -6.03
C ILE A 141 -7.73 -4.99 -6.24
N ALA A 142 -6.48 -4.78 -5.82
CA ALA A 142 -5.77 -3.52 -5.99
C ALA A 142 -5.65 -3.12 -7.46
N GLN A 143 -5.31 -4.08 -8.32
CA GLN A 143 -5.23 -3.90 -9.78
C GLN A 143 -6.57 -3.52 -10.39
N THR A 144 -7.63 -4.23 -10.01
CA THR A 144 -8.99 -3.98 -10.53
C THR A 144 -9.46 -2.58 -10.14
N PHE A 145 -9.19 -2.18 -8.90
CA PHE A 145 -9.49 -0.83 -8.41
C PHE A 145 -8.69 0.24 -9.16
N SER A 146 -7.38 0.01 -9.39
CA SER A 146 -6.54 0.92 -10.18
C SER A 146 -7.05 1.07 -11.62
N ASN A 147 -7.33 -0.04 -12.31
CA ASN A 147 -7.86 -0.05 -13.66
C ASN A 147 -9.20 0.70 -13.76
N LYS A 148 -10.11 0.49 -12.80
CA LYS A 148 -11.44 1.15 -12.79
C LYS A 148 -11.35 2.64 -12.50
N THR A 149 -10.48 3.06 -11.58
CA THR A 149 -10.27 4.48 -11.30
C THR A 149 -9.60 5.20 -12.47
N ALA A 150 -8.66 4.55 -13.15
CA ALA A 150 -8.05 5.06 -14.39
C ALA A 150 -9.06 5.20 -15.54
N GLU A 151 -9.96 4.23 -15.72
CA GLU A 151 -11.07 4.28 -16.68
C GLU A 151 -11.96 5.51 -16.42
N ILE A 152 -12.41 5.70 -15.17
CA ILE A 152 -13.27 6.83 -14.79
C ILE A 152 -12.50 8.16 -14.91
N ALA A 153 -11.20 8.18 -14.62
CA ALA A 153 -10.35 9.35 -14.78
C ALA A 153 -10.19 9.77 -16.25
N ALA A 154 -10.27 8.83 -17.20
CA ALA A 154 -10.17 9.09 -18.63
C ALA A 154 -11.45 9.72 -19.24
N VAL A 155 -12.58 9.72 -18.52
CA VAL A 155 -13.86 10.26 -19.01
C VAL A 155 -13.79 11.79 -19.18
N GLY A 156 -13.93 12.25 -20.43
CA GLY A 156 -13.86 13.67 -20.81
C GLY A 156 -15.18 14.47 -20.65
N CYS A 157 -16.28 13.85 -20.22
CA CYS A 157 -17.60 14.50 -20.21
C CYS A 157 -17.70 15.65 -19.18
N HIS A 158 -18.22 16.80 -19.60
CA HIS A 158 -18.42 17.98 -18.75
C HIS A 158 -19.39 17.73 -17.57
N LYS A 159 -20.38 16.86 -17.75
CA LYS A 159 -21.40 16.54 -16.74
C LYS A 159 -20.88 15.76 -15.53
N HIS A 160 -19.74 15.08 -15.66
CA HIS A 160 -19.15 14.22 -14.62
C HIS A 160 -17.75 14.66 -14.17
N GLN A 161 -17.36 15.93 -14.39
CA GLN A 161 -16.00 16.42 -14.09
C GLN A 161 -15.56 16.24 -12.64
N ARG A 162 -16.48 16.39 -11.66
CA ARG A 162 -16.18 16.19 -10.23
C ARG A 162 -15.85 14.73 -9.91
N LEU A 163 -16.61 13.78 -10.47
CA LEU A 163 -16.38 12.34 -10.32
C LEU A 163 -15.07 11.93 -11.00
N ALA A 164 -14.83 12.39 -12.23
CA ALA A 164 -13.58 12.14 -12.92
C ALA A 164 -12.37 12.80 -12.22
N GLY A 165 -12.56 13.96 -11.59
CA GLY A 165 -11.56 14.60 -10.73
C GLY A 165 -11.23 13.77 -9.48
N GLY A 166 -12.26 13.31 -8.76
CA GLY A 166 -12.12 12.42 -7.60
C GLY A 166 -11.45 11.08 -7.97
N ALA A 167 -11.83 10.49 -9.11
CA ALA A 167 -11.20 9.26 -9.63
C ALA A 167 -9.74 9.48 -10.02
N THR A 168 -9.40 10.64 -10.59
CA THR A 168 -8.01 11.01 -10.90
C THR A 168 -7.19 11.11 -9.62
N PHE A 169 -7.72 11.78 -8.58
CA PHE A 169 -7.05 11.87 -7.28
C PHE A 169 -6.86 10.48 -6.65
N GLY A 170 -7.92 9.67 -6.60
CA GLY A 170 -7.85 8.31 -6.05
C GLY A 170 -6.85 7.42 -6.78
N TRP A 171 -6.80 7.52 -8.11
CA TRP A 171 -5.83 6.78 -8.92
C TRP A 171 -4.39 7.24 -8.70
N VAL A 172 -4.14 8.56 -8.65
CA VAL A 172 -2.79 9.10 -8.34
C VAL A 172 -2.35 8.69 -6.93
N ALA A 173 -3.23 8.79 -5.94
CA ALA A 173 -2.94 8.36 -4.57
C ALA A 173 -2.63 6.86 -4.49
N MET A 174 -3.41 6.03 -5.19
CA MET A 174 -3.16 4.59 -5.25
C MET A 174 -1.85 4.26 -5.95
N SER A 175 -1.54 4.95 -7.05
CA SER A 175 -0.28 4.74 -7.79
C SER A 175 0.93 5.16 -6.95
N ALA A 176 0.82 6.26 -6.19
CA ALA A 176 1.85 6.68 -5.24
C ALA A 176 2.06 5.65 -4.12
N LEU A 177 0.97 5.09 -3.58
CA LEU A 177 1.04 4.03 -2.58
C LEU A 177 1.71 2.76 -3.14
N LEU A 178 1.30 2.32 -4.34
CA LEU A 178 1.89 1.18 -5.02
C LEU A 178 3.37 1.39 -5.35
N THR A 179 3.77 2.61 -5.70
CA THR A 179 5.17 3.00 -5.91
C THR A 179 6.00 2.83 -4.63
N LEU A 180 5.47 3.23 -3.46
CA LEU A 180 6.16 3.01 -2.18
C LEU A 180 6.27 1.53 -1.84
N ILE A 181 5.17 0.79 -2.03
CA ILE A 181 5.13 -0.66 -1.84
C ILE A 181 6.13 -1.36 -2.76
N SER A 182 6.28 -0.90 -4.00
CA SER A 182 7.27 -1.38 -4.96
C SER A 182 8.70 -1.23 -4.45
N GLY A 183 9.02 -0.07 -3.86
CA GLY A 183 10.30 0.19 -3.20
C GLY A 183 10.56 -0.80 -2.07
N TYR A 184 9.59 -0.98 -1.17
CA TYR A 184 9.70 -1.93 -0.06
C TYR A 184 9.83 -3.39 -0.53
N GLY A 185 8.99 -3.82 -1.49
CA GLY A 185 9.02 -5.17 -2.05
C GLY A 185 10.33 -5.47 -2.76
N SER A 186 10.86 -4.51 -3.52
CA SER A 186 12.16 -4.62 -4.16
C SER A 186 13.29 -4.74 -3.15
N ASP A 187 13.21 -3.98 -2.04
CA ASP A 187 14.19 -4.03 -0.96
C ASP A 187 14.22 -5.39 -0.25
N ILE A 188 13.04 -5.97 -0.02
CA ILE A 188 12.94 -7.32 0.52
C ILE A 188 13.62 -8.35 -0.38
N VAL A 189 13.40 -8.27 -1.69
CA VAL A 189 13.94 -9.24 -2.66
C VAL A 189 15.44 -9.07 -2.85
N THR A 190 15.92 -7.82 -2.91
CA THR A 190 17.30 -7.53 -3.32
C THR A 190 18.26 -7.35 -2.15
N ASN A 191 17.78 -6.95 -0.97
CA ASN A 191 18.60 -6.60 0.19
C ASN A 191 18.32 -7.49 1.43
N GLY A 192 17.83 -8.72 1.25
CA GLY A 192 17.47 -9.62 2.36
C GLY A 192 18.56 -9.81 3.43
N SER A 193 19.82 -10.00 3.02
CA SER A 193 20.95 -10.12 3.97
C SER A 193 21.22 -8.84 4.75
N TYR A 194 21.07 -7.67 4.10
CA TYR A 194 21.19 -6.39 4.77
C TYR A 194 20.05 -6.17 5.76
N LEU A 195 18.81 -6.53 5.40
CA LEU A 195 17.66 -6.45 6.30
C LEU A 195 17.84 -7.32 7.54
N ALA A 196 18.40 -8.52 7.38
CA ALA A 196 18.71 -9.41 8.50
C ALA A 196 19.78 -8.81 9.43
N GLU A 197 20.86 -8.25 8.86
CA GLU A 197 21.90 -7.58 9.64
C GLU A 197 21.37 -6.34 10.37
N TYR A 198 20.56 -5.52 9.69
CA TYR A 198 19.92 -4.35 10.27
C TYR A 198 18.96 -4.72 11.41
N HIS A 199 18.17 -5.80 11.26
CA HIS A 199 17.33 -6.33 12.33
C HIS A 199 18.17 -6.81 13.53
N ALA A 200 19.27 -7.52 13.26
CA ALA A 200 20.19 -7.96 14.30
C ALA A 200 20.80 -6.77 15.07
N ASP A 201 21.21 -5.71 14.36
CA ASP A 201 21.71 -4.47 14.98
C ASP A 201 20.66 -3.82 15.89
N LYS A 202 19.39 -3.74 15.43
CA LYS A 202 18.28 -3.26 16.27
C LYS A 202 18.09 -4.09 17.53
N ILE A 203 18.08 -5.42 17.42
CA ILE A 203 17.98 -6.30 18.60
C ILE A 203 19.12 -6.02 19.58
N VAL A 204 20.36 -5.87 19.09
CA VAL A 204 21.52 -5.62 19.95
C VAL A 204 21.39 -4.27 20.66
N LYS A 205 21.04 -3.21 19.92
CA LYS A 205 20.95 -1.84 20.46
C LYS A 205 19.73 -1.60 21.34
N GLU A 206 18.60 -2.23 21.05
CA GLU A 206 17.34 -1.96 21.74
C GLU A 206 17.06 -2.97 22.87
N ASN A 207 17.51 -4.23 22.73
CA ASN A 207 17.19 -5.29 23.69
C ASN A 207 18.40 -5.77 24.49
N VAL A 208 19.55 -5.97 23.84
CA VAL A 208 20.74 -6.56 24.50
C VAL A 208 21.47 -5.52 25.35
N LEU A 209 22.02 -4.46 24.74
CA LEU A 209 22.81 -3.46 25.47
C LEU A 209 22.00 -2.78 26.59
N PRO A 210 20.74 -2.33 26.38
CA PRO A 210 19.96 -1.66 27.41
C PRO A 210 19.62 -2.56 28.60
N LYS A 211 19.61 -3.90 28.45
CA LYS A 211 19.46 -4.82 29.57
C LYS A 211 20.65 -4.74 30.52
N TYR A 212 21.88 -4.77 30.00
CA TYR A 212 23.09 -4.68 30.82
C TYR A 212 23.29 -3.28 31.39
N GLU A 213 22.97 -2.23 30.64
CA GLU A 213 23.00 -0.85 31.13
C GLU A 213 22.01 -0.62 32.27
N ARG A 214 20.80 -1.19 32.18
CA ARG A 214 19.83 -1.15 33.28
C ARG A 214 20.34 -1.87 34.52
N ASN A 215 20.94 -3.04 34.38
CA ASN A 215 21.53 -3.77 35.51
C ASN A 215 22.62 -2.95 36.20
N LEU A 216 23.47 -2.27 35.42
CA LEU A 216 24.49 -1.36 35.96
C LEU A 216 23.85 -0.20 36.73
N LYS A 217 22.85 0.47 36.14
CA LYS A 217 22.12 1.57 36.81
C LYS A 217 21.43 1.11 38.10
N THR A 218 20.86 -0.10 38.12
CA THR A 218 20.25 -0.68 39.32
C THR A 218 21.30 -0.94 40.41
N ALA A 219 22.48 -1.44 40.05
CA ALA A 219 23.59 -1.63 40.99
C ALA A 219 24.12 -0.29 41.52
N GLU A 220 24.24 0.73 40.66
CA GLU A 220 24.60 2.10 41.05
C GLU A 220 23.60 2.72 42.04
N ALA A 221 22.30 2.47 41.85
CA ALA A 221 21.26 2.92 42.78
C ALA A 221 21.43 2.28 44.17
N LYS A 222 21.74 0.98 44.23
CA LYS A 222 22.01 0.29 45.51
C LYS A 222 23.22 0.87 46.25
N VAL A 223 24.29 1.25 45.54
CA VAL A 223 25.44 1.94 46.17
C VAL A 223 25.01 3.27 46.77
N LYS A 224 24.19 4.07 46.07
CA LYS A 224 23.68 5.33 46.62
C LYS A 224 22.85 5.12 47.89
N ASP A 225 22.04 4.07 47.94
CA ASP A 225 21.26 3.75 49.13
C ASP A 225 22.13 3.22 50.28
N ALA A 226 23.17 2.44 49.99
CA ALA A 226 24.17 2.04 50.98
C ALA A 226 24.93 3.27 51.54
N GLN A 227 25.32 4.22 50.68
CA GLN A 227 25.97 5.48 51.09
C GLN A 227 25.09 6.32 52.02
N LYS A 228 23.78 6.41 51.75
CA LYS A 228 22.84 7.07 52.68
C LYS A 228 22.80 6.39 54.04
N LEU A 229 22.86 5.05 54.08
CA LEU A 229 22.90 4.31 55.34
C LEU A 229 24.23 4.51 56.09
N ILE A 230 25.34 4.65 55.38
CA ILE A 230 26.63 5.02 55.97
C ILE A 230 26.55 6.41 56.59
N GLN A 231 26.06 7.41 55.85
CA GLN A 231 25.88 8.77 56.37
C GLN A 231 25.00 8.78 57.63
N LYS A 232 23.90 8.01 57.62
CA LYS A 232 23.02 7.85 58.78
C LYS A 232 23.72 7.18 59.97
N CYS A 233 24.57 6.18 59.72
CA CYS A 233 25.41 5.58 60.77
C CYS A 233 26.37 6.63 61.34
N ASP A 234 27.08 7.39 60.50
CA ASP A 234 28.04 8.40 60.92
C ASP A 234 27.39 9.52 61.76
N GLU A 235 26.21 9.99 61.34
CA GLU A 235 25.42 10.98 62.07
C GLU A 235 25.01 10.47 63.45
N GLN A 236 24.42 9.27 63.53
CA GLN A 236 23.98 8.69 64.80
C GLN A 236 25.16 8.30 65.69
N PHE A 237 26.30 7.95 65.10
CA PHE A 237 27.52 7.67 65.85
C PHE A 237 28.11 8.94 66.49
N LYS A 238 28.09 10.08 65.76
CA LYS A 238 28.45 11.40 66.32
C LYS A 238 27.51 11.81 67.45
N GLU A 239 26.20 11.59 67.29
CA GLU A 239 25.20 11.81 68.34
C GLU A 239 25.50 10.97 69.58
N TRP A 240 25.82 9.68 69.40
CA TRP A 240 26.21 8.82 70.52
C TRP A 240 27.48 9.30 71.24
N GLN A 241 28.47 9.81 70.49
CA GLN A 241 29.70 10.35 71.07
C GLN A 241 29.47 11.60 71.92
N SER A 242 28.53 12.46 71.52
CA SER A 242 28.23 13.72 72.23
C SER A 242 27.42 13.53 73.52
N LEU A 243 26.75 12.39 73.69
CA LEU A 243 26.03 12.08 74.93
C LEU A 243 27.00 12.02 76.14
N PRO A 244 26.58 12.47 77.34
CA PRO A 244 27.35 12.28 78.58
C PRO A 244 27.58 10.79 78.90
N LYS A 245 28.71 10.44 79.52
CA LYS A 245 29.00 9.03 79.91
C LYS A 245 27.98 8.48 80.90
N SER A 246 27.37 9.34 81.71
CA SER A 246 26.32 9.02 82.68
C SER A 246 24.90 9.01 82.10
N SER A 247 24.73 9.28 80.79
CA SER A 247 23.40 9.38 80.17
C SER A 247 22.66 8.03 80.23
N PRO A 248 21.43 8.00 80.78
CA PRO A 248 20.61 6.80 80.75
C PRO A 248 20.30 6.42 79.29
N GLY A 249 20.66 5.21 78.88
CA GLY A 249 20.39 4.71 77.52
C GLY A 249 21.55 4.85 76.52
N ARG A 250 22.69 5.44 76.90
CA ARG A 250 23.89 5.50 76.05
C ARG A 250 24.32 4.13 75.52
N ASP A 251 24.29 3.11 76.38
CA ASP A 251 24.66 1.73 76.02
C ASP A 251 23.62 1.09 75.09
N ALA A 252 22.33 1.37 75.30
CA ALA A 252 21.28 0.89 74.41
C ALA A 252 21.42 1.52 73.02
N PHE A 253 21.77 2.80 72.95
CA PHE A 253 22.02 3.49 71.70
C PHE A 253 23.26 2.94 70.98
N TYR A 254 24.36 2.70 71.70
CA TYR A 254 25.53 2.02 71.15
C TYR A 254 25.17 0.65 70.56
N ARG A 255 24.41 -0.17 71.31
CA ARG A 255 24.01 -1.51 70.87
C ARG A 255 23.15 -1.50 69.62
N LYS A 256 22.30 -0.48 69.43
CA LYS A 256 21.50 -0.31 68.22
C LYS A 256 22.36 0.02 66.99
N LEU A 257 23.43 0.79 67.18
CA LEU A 257 24.34 1.21 66.11
C LEU A 257 25.35 0.11 65.73
N ASN A 258 26.00 -0.49 66.74
CA ASN A 258 27.18 -1.33 66.58
C ASN A 258 26.96 -2.80 66.99
N GLY A 259 25.88 -3.10 67.72
CA GLY A 259 25.65 -4.41 68.33
C GLY A 259 26.31 -4.56 69.71
N PRO A 260 26.49 -5.80 70.20
CA PRO A 260 27.03 -6.04 71.54
C PRO A 260 28.47 -5.52 71.68
N PHE A 261 28.85 -5.12 72.89
CA PHE A 261 30.20 -4.63 73.19
C PHE A 261 31.26 -5.74 73.04
N GLY A 262 32.44 -5.36 72.57
CA GLY A 262 33.61 -6.27 72.48
C GLY A 262 33.54 -7.29 71.35
N VAL A 263 32.52 -7.22 70.49
CA VAL A 263 32.35 -8.12 69.36
C VAL A 263 33.28 -7.74 68.22
N LYS A 264 34.04 -8.72 67.70
CA LYS A 264 34.91 -8.53 66.53
C LYS A 264 34.06 -8.40 65.24
N PRO A 265 34.53 -7.69 64.21
CA PRO A 265 33.80 -7.57 62.93
C PRO A 265 33.36 -8.92 62.34
N SER A 266 34.20 -9.96 62.48
CA SER A 266 33.94 -11.32 61.98
C SER A 266 32.73 -12.01 62.60
N TYR A 267 32.22 -11.54 63.74
CA TYR A 267 30.99 -12.06 64.34
C TYR A 267 29.77 -11.87 63.42
N TRP A 268 29.79 -10.79 62.64
CA TRP A 268 28.67 -10.44 61.78
C TRP A 268 28.64 -11.28 60.50
N ASP A 269 29.75 -11.90 60.10
CA ASP A 269 29.92 -12.55 58.78
C ASP A 269 28.84 -13.58 58.46
N ASN A 270 28.40 -14.34 59.47
CA ASN A 270 27.40 -15.40 59.31
C ASN A 270 25.96 -14.95 59.58
N GLN A 271 25.73 -13.67 59.87
CA GLN A 271 24.40 -13.14 60.16
C GLN A 271 23.73 -12.58 58.89
N PRO A 272 22.41 -12.73 58.70
CA PRO A 272 21.70 -12.11 57.59
C PRO A 272 21.83 -10.59 57.63
N THR A 273 22.08 -9.95 56.48
CA THR A 273 22.26 -8.48 56.36
C THR A 273 21.10 -7.68 56.95
N ALA A 274 19.88 -8.21 56.89
CA ALA A 274 18.69 -7.58 57.46
C ALA A 274 18.69 -7.51 59.01
N GLN A 275 19.39 -8.42 59.68
CA GLN A 275 19.45 -8.52 61.14
C GLN A 275 20.64 -7.77 61.75
N LEU A 276 21.51 -7.20 60.91
CA LEU A 276 22.68 -6.47 61.36
C LEU A 276 22.30 -5.12 62.00
N PRO A 277 23.05 -4.68 63.03
CA PRO A 277 22.99 -3.30 63.53
C PRO A 277 23.32 -2.29 62.42
N LEU A 278 22.91 -1.02 62.59
CA LEU A 278 22.95 -0.02 61.52
C LEU A 278 24.32 0.10 60.84
N CYS A 279 25.40 0.18 61.62
CA CYS A 279 26.75 0.43 61.11
C CYS A 279 27.39 -0.81 60.44
N PRO A 280 27.37 -2.02 61.04
CA PRO A 280 27.75 -3.24 60.33
C PRO A 280 26.91 -3.49 59.06
N ARG A 281 25.61 -3.17 59.11
CA ARG A 281 24.70 -3.31 57.97
C ARG A 281 25.07 -2.39 56.81
N SER A 282 25.33 -1.12 57.09
CA SER A 282 25.64 -0.14 56.05
C SER A 282 26.94 -0.49 55.31
N LEU A 283 27.99 -0.88 56.05
CA LEU A 283 29.26 -1.33 55.49
C LEU A 283 29.11 -2.59 54.63
N ARG A 284 28.32 -3.58 55.09
CA ARG A 284 28.07 -4.78 54.31
C ARG A 284 27.32 -4.47 53.01
N LEU A 285 26.26 -3.67 53.08
CA LEU A 285 25.50 -3.27 51.90
C LEU A 285 26.36 -2.47 50.92
N GLU A 286 27.30 -1.67 51.40
CA GLU A 286 28.26 -0.96 50.54
C GLU A 286 29.20 -1.93 49.83
N HIS A 287 29.74 -2.92 50.55
CA HIS A 287 30.60 -3.94 49.95
C HIS A 287 29.83 -4.78 48.91
N GLU A 288 28.66 -5.31 49.28
CA GLU A 288 27.79 -6.09 48.39
C GLU A 288 27.41 -5.28 47.14
N SER A 289 27.04 -4.02 47.29
CA SER A 289 26.67 -3.16 46.15
C SER A 289 27.85 -2.78 45.26
N LYS A 290 29.05 -2.57 45.82
CA LYS A 290 30.29 -2.38 45.03
C LYS A 290 30.64 -3.63 44.23
N GLU A 291 30.51 -4.81 44.82
CA GLU A 291 30.68 -6.07 44.08
C GLU A 291 29.66 -6.22 42.95
N GLU A 292 28.39 -5.87 43.20
CA GLU A 292 27.35 -5.92 42.17
C GLU A 292 27.66 -4.96 41.01
N ILE A 293 28.15 -3.74 41.28
CA ILE A 293 28.62 -2.82 40.22
C ILE A 293 29.76 -3.46 39.43
N ALA A 294 30.78 -4.00 40.12
CA ALA A 294 31.93 -4.60 39.44
C ALA A 294 31.48 -5.77 38.53
N LYS A 295 30.55 -6.61 39.01
CA LYS A 295 29.96 -7.71 38.22
C LYS A 295 29.14 -7.17 37.04
N ALA A 296 28.29 -6.17 37.25
CA ALA A 296 27.46 -5.58 36.19
C ALA A 296 28.30 -4.88 35.11
N GLN A 297 29.32 -4.12 35.52
CA GLN A 297 30.25 -3.46 34.62
C GLN A 297 31.07 -4.46 33.82
N LYS A 298 31.57 -5.52 34.48
CA LYS A 298 32.28 -6.61 33.79
C LYS A 298 31.37 -7.28 32.75
N ALA A 299 30.11 -7.56 33.10
CA ALA A 299 29.16 -8.16 32.17
C ALA A 299 28.84 -7.25 30.97
N LEU A 300 28.68 -5.93 31.20
CA LEU A 300 28.47 -4.95 30.13
C LEU A 300 29.70 -4.86 29.21
N ASN A 301 30.90 -4.77 29.78
CA ASN A 301 32.14 -4.69 29.03
C ASN A 301 32.40 -5.97 28.23
N GLN A 302 32.16 -7.14 28.83
CA GLN A 302 32.25 -8.41 28.13
C GLN A 302 31.25 -8.48 26.97
N THR A 303 30.01 -8.02 27.18
CA THR A 303 29.00 -7.99 26.12
C THR A 303 29.43 -7.11 24.96
N LYS A 304 29.95 -5.90 25.24
CA LYS A 304 30.51 -5.01 24.21
C LYS A 304 31.68 -5.66 23.47
N SER A 305 32.61 -6.27 24.22
CA SER A 305 33.74 -6.99 23.63
C SER A 305 33.30 -8.14 22.72
N ASN A 306 32.29 -8.92 23.12
CA ASN A 306 31.77 -10.01 22.31
C ASN A 306 31.09 -9.50 21.03
N ILE A 307 30.43 -8.34 21.09
CA ILE A 307 29.85 -7.68 19.90
C ILE A 307 30.97 -7.24 18.95
N ASP A 308 32.02 -6.62 19.48
CA ASP A 308 33.17 -6.16 18.69
C ASP A 308 33.94 -7.35 18.07
N GLU A 309 34.16 -8.43 18.82
CA GLU A 309 34.84 -9.65 18.37
C GLU A 309 34.07 -10.35 17.23
N ALA A 310 32.74 -10.39 17.32
CA ALA A 310 31.91 -10.97 16.27
C ALA A 310 31.94 -10.17 14.96
N GLY A 311 32.29 -8.88 15.02
CA GLY A 311 32.35 -7.96 13.88
C GLY A 311 31.01 -7.60 13.23
N LYS A 312 29.98 -8.42 13.42
CA LYS A 312 28.62 -8.27 12.89
C LYS A 312 27.56 -8.61 13.93
N PRO A 313 26.51 -7.79 14.12
CA PRO A 313 25.44 -8.08 15.07
C PRO A 313 24.78 -9.45 14.87
N ILE A 314 24.57 -9.89 13.63
CA ILE A 314 23.95 -11.20 13.38
C ILE A 314 24.83 -12.36 13.87
N VAL A 315 26.15 -12.23 13.68
CA VAL A 315 27.14 -13.22 14.13
C VAL A 315 27.21 -13.23 15.66
N TYR A 316 27.19 -12.06 16.29
CA TYR A 316 27.11 -11.94 17.75
C TYR A 316 25.88 -12.67 18.30
N LEU A 317 24.69 -12.43 17.72
CA LEU A 317 23.47 -13.09 18.16
C LEU A 317 23.56 -14.61 17.98
N GLN A 318 24.10 -15.07 16.86
CA GLN A 318 24.26 -16.49 16.57
C GLN A 318 25.20 -17.19 17.57
N GLN A 319 26.33 -16.58 17.89
CA GLN A 319 27.38 -17.18 18.73
C GLN A 319 27.09 -17.04 20.23
N PHE A 320 26.69 -15.84 20.67
CA PHE A 320 26.61 -15.50 22.10
C PHE A 320 25.17 -15.47 22.63
N GLN A 321 24.16 -15.38 21.77
CA GLN A 321 22.74 -15.37 22.14
C GLN A 321 21.91 -16.35 21.29
N PRO A 322 22.29 -17.64 21.18
CA PRO A 322 21.71 -18.57 20.20
C PRO A 322 20.20 -18.77 20.37
N LYS A 323 19.68 -18.65 21.60
CA LYS A 323 18.23 -18.70 21.87
C LYS A 323 17.48 -17.53 21.25
N LEU A 324 18.03 -16.31 21.35
CA LEU A 324 17.46 -15.10 20.76
C LEU A 324 17.64 -15.10 19.24
N TYR A 325 18.75 -15.63 18.75
CA TYR A 325 18.94 -15.86 17.32
C TYR A 325 17.88 -16.80 16.76
N ALA A 326 17.69 -17.97 17.37
CA ALA A 326 16.73 -18.97 16.91
C ALA A 326 15.26 -18.51 16.96
N SER A 327 14.91 -17.55 17.82
CA SER A 327 13.56 -16.96 17.84
C SER A 327 13.32 -15.97 16.70
N GLU A 328 14.37 -15.28 16.23
CA GLU A 328 14.24 -14.16 15.29
C GLU A 328 14.68 -14.52 13.87
N PHE A 329 15.59 -15.48 13.72
CA PHE A 329 16.22 -15.86 12.46
C PHE A 329 16.07 -17.34 12.14
N THR A 330 16.17 -17.68 10.85
CA THR A 330 16.31 -19.05 10.35
C THR A 330 17.77 -19.49 10.42
N GLU A 331 18.03 -20.79 10.22
CA GLU A 331 19.39 -21.33 10.17
C GLU A 331 20.25 -20.71 9.07
N GLN A 332 19.62 -20.20 8.01
CA GLN A 332 20.28 -19.51 6.90
C GLN A 332 20.54 -18.01 7.19
N GLY A 333 20.21 -17.52 8.39
CA GLY A 333 20.38 -16.12 8.77
C GLY A 333 19.33 -15.17 8.19
N ASN A 334 18.23 -15.68 7.63
CA ASN A 334 17.11 -14.86 7.21
C ASN A 334 16.20 -14.55 8.41
N ILE A 335 15.52 -13.42 8.40
CA ILE A 335 14.50 -13.13 9.42
C ILE A 335 13.38 -14.17 9.30
N ARG A 336 12.99 -14.75 10.44
CA ARG A 336 12.08 -15.90 10.47
C ARG A 336 10.64 -15.55 10.13
N SER A 337 10.18 -14.37 10.55
CA SER A 337 8.80 -13.91 10.36
C SER A 337 8.67 -13.04 9.12
N GLY A 338 7.78 -13.43 8.20
CA GLY A 338 7.48 -12.64 6.99
C GLY A 338 6.95 -11.24 7.31
N VAL A 339 6.06 -11.13 8.30
CA VAL A 339 5.56 -9.82 8.77
C VAL A 339 6.69 -8.96 9.32
N LYS A 340 7.64 -9.56 10.05
CA LYS A 340 8.78 -8.83 10.59
C LYS A 340 9.73 -8.37 9.48
N ILE A 341 9.94 -9.17 8.44
CA ILE A 341 10.69 -8.75 7.25
C ILE A 341 10.07 -7.50 6.64
N VAL A 342 8.74 -7.48 6.46
CA VAL A 342 8.04 -6.32 5.89
C VAL A 342 8.19 -5.08 6.77
N GLU A 343 8.00 -5.23 8.08
CA GLU A 343 8.20 -4.13 9.05
C GLU A 343 9.62 -3.56 8.95
N ILE A 344 10.64 -4.42 8.99
CA ILE A 344 12.04 -4.02 8.93
C ILE A 344 12.38 -3.38 7.58
N ALA A 345 11.87 -3.90 6.47
CA ALA A 345 12.05 -3.33 5.14
C ALA A 345 11.46 -1.92 5.06
N ILE A 346 10.22 -1.71 5.53
CA ILE A 346 9.58 -0.39 5.55
C ILE A 346 10.40 0.60 6.37
N THR A 347 10.78 0.22 7.59
CA THR A 347 11.54 1.11 8.48
C THR A 347 12.91 1.44 7.89
N SER A 348 13.66 0.42 7.48
CA SER A 348 15.01 0.59 6.95
C SER A 348 15.02 1.35 5.62
N PHE A 349 14.06 1.10 4.74
CA PHE A 349 13.93 1.83 3.48
C PHE A 349 13.68 3.33 3.73
N ASN A 350 12.71 3.65 4.60
CA ASN A 350 12.38 5.04 4.93
C ASN A 350 13.52 5.76 5.63
N GLU A 351 14.21 5.12 6.58
CA GLU A 351 15.39 5.70 7.22
C GLU A 351 16.49 6.01 6.22
N ARG A 352 16.80 5.09 5.29
CA ARG A 352 17.81 5.32 4.24
C ARG A 352 17.38 6.39 3.23
N LEU A 353 16.11 6.44 2.87
CA LEU A 353 15.55 7.44 1.97
C LEU A 353 15.64 8.85 2.58
N LEU A 354 15.18 9.00 3.83
CA LEU A 354 15.15 10.29 4.55
C LEU A 354 16.53 10.78 4.96
N SER A 355 17.46 9.88 5.26
CA SER A 355 18.85 10.23 5.57
C SER A 355 19.70 10.55 4.33
N GLY A 356 19.15 10.39 3.12
CA GLY A 356 19.87 10.62 1.87
C GLY A 356 20.90 9.52 1.55
N ASN A 357 20.89 8.38 2.25
CA ASN A 357 21.76 7.23 1.97
C ASN A 357 21.22 6.39 0.78
N LEU A 358 21.05 7.06 -0.37
CA LEU A 358 20.46 6.47 -1.57
C LEU A 358 21.31 5.34 -2.16
N GLY A 359 22.65 5.41 -2.01
CA GLY A 359 23.57 4.39 -2.50
C GLY A 359 23.31 3.00 -1.90
N SER A 360 22.84 2.95 -0.65
CA SER A 360 22.51 1.70 0.04
C SER A 360 21.15 1.11 -0.32
N LEU A 361 20.30 1.85 -1.04
CA LEU A 361 19.02 1.37 -1.55
C LEU A 361 19.16 0.70 -2.92
N GLY A 362 20.18 1.07 -3.71
CA GLY A 362 20.56 0.38 -4.94
C GLY A 362 19.39 0.01 -5.87
N PHE A 363 19.15 -1.29 -6.06
CA PHE A 363 18.08 -1.83 -6.90
C PHE A 363 16.66 -1.45 -6.45
N SER A 364 16.44 -1.20 -5.16
CA SER A 364 15.13 -0.77 -4.63
C SER A 364 14.74 0.62 -5.16
N LEU A 365 15.72 1.51 -5.38
CA LEU A 365 15.49 2.80 -6.02
C LEU A 365 15.23 2.69 -7.52
N ILE A 366 15.81 1.69 -8.19
CA ILE A 366 15.52 1.42 -9.60
C ILE A 366 14.07 0.94 -9.74
N GLY A 367 13.63 0.01 -8.89
CA GLY A 367 12.24 -0.45 -8.84
C GLY A 367 11.25 0.69 -8.61
N LEU A 368 11.52 1.52 -7.59
CA LEU A 368 10.73 2.71 -7.28
C LEU A 368 10.76 3.71 -8.45
N GLY A 369 11.93 3.97 -9.04
CA GLY A 369 12.10 4.92 -10.14
C GLY A 369 11.32 4.52 -11.39
N ILE A 370 11.34 3.23 -11.76
CA ILE A 370 10.52 2.71 -12.85
C ILE A 370 9.05 2.96 -12.57
N SER A 371 8.58 2.61 -11.35
CA SER A 371 7.18 2.82 -10.95
C SER A 371 6.76 4.30 -10.98
N VAL A 372 7.63 5.23 -10.51
CA VAL A 372 7.38 6.68 -10.60
C VAL A 372 7.25 7.13 -12.05
N ILE A 373 8.18 6.72 -12.92
CA ILE A 373 8.22 7.15 -14.32
C ILE A 373 6.99 6.61 -15.08
N THR A 374 6.69 5.31 -14.95
CA THR A 374 5.55 4.70 -15.64
C THR A 374 4.23 5.28 -15.15
N THR A 375 4.09 5.50 -13.83
CA THR A 375 2.93 6.16 -13.23
C THR A 375 2.78 7.58 -13.77
N ALA A 376 3.85 8.39 -13.77
CA ALA A 376 3.80 9.76 -14.26
C ALA A 376 3.39 9.80 -15.74
N MET A 377 3.97 8.96 -16.58
CA MET A 377 3.61 8.85 -18.00
C MET A 377 2.15 8.45 -18.19
N ALA A 378 1.67 7.44 -17.44
CA ALA A 378 0.28 7.01 -17.50
C ALA A 378 -0.66 8.17 -17.11
N VAL A 379 -0.36 8.87 -16.02
CA VAL A 379 -1.16 10.00 -15.52
C VAL A 379 -1.22 11.13 -16.54
N THR A 380 -0.07 11.54 -17.07
CA THR A 380 0.02 12.59 -18.08
C THR A 380 -0.76 12.22 -19.34
N LEU A 381 -0.57 11.01 -19.88
CA LEU A 381 -1.29 10.54 -21.07
C LEU A 381 -2.80 10.47 -20.85
N THR A 382 -3.24 10.01 -19.67
CA THR A 382 -4.66 9.94 -19.32
C THR A 382 -5.28 11.34 -19.23
N MET A 383 -4.58 12.30 -18.62
CA MET A 383 -5.04 13.68 -18.53
C MET A 383 -5.08 14.37 -19.90
N ILE A 384 -4.09 14.13 -20.76
CA ILE A 384 -4.07 14.65 -22.14
C ILE A 384 -5.25 14.05 -22.93
N HIS A 385 -5.44 12.73 -22.85
CA HIS A 385 -6.53 12.02 -23.53
C HIS A 385 -7.90 12.54 -23.09
N ARG A 386 -8.13 12.67 -21.78
CA ARG A 386 -9.36 13.21 -21.20
C ARG A 386 -9.73 14.60 -21.75
N ARG A 387 -8.73 15.46 -21.98
CA ARG A 387 -8.94 16.84 -22.44
C ARG A 387 -9.23 16.96 -23.93
N LEU A 388 -9.14 15.87 -24.70
CA LEU A 388 -9.48 15.90 -26.12
C LEU A 388 -10.99 16.13 -26.30
N PRO A 389 -11.44 17.15 -27.06
CA PRO A 389 -12.86 17.38 -27.31
C PRO A 389 -13.58 16.15 -27.88
N SER A 390 -12.89 15.41 -28.76
CA SER A 390 -13.40 14.17 -29.34
C SER A 390 -13.70 13.07 -28.32
N VAL A 391 -13.07 13.08 -27.14
CA VAL A 391 -13.38 12.13 -26.06
C VAL A 391 -14.68 12.52 -25.37
N ALA A 392 -14.91 13.81 -25.11
CA ALA A 392 -16.14 14.28 -24.49
C ALA A 392 -17.38 13.92 -25.33
N ASP A 393 -17.30 14.11 -26.65
CA ASP A 393 -18.36 13.80 -27.62
C ASP A 393 -18.74 12.31 -27.61
N THR A 394 -17.80 11.42 -27.31
CA THR A 394 -18.05 9.97 -27.32
C THR A 394 -18.90 9.49 -26.15
N PHE A 395 -18.95 10.25 -25.05
CA PHE A 395 -19.66 9.91 -23.82
C PHE A 395 -20.98 10.70 -23.65
N ASP A 396 -21.42 11.44 -24.66
CA ASP A 396 -22.66 12.21 -24.60
C ASP A 396 -23.89 11.29 -24.68
N ARG A 397 -24.61 11.19 -23.56
CA ARG A 397 -25.85 10.39 -23.47
C ARG A 397 -26.97 10.92 -24.36
N SER A 398 -27.04 12.22 -24.60
CA SER A 398 -28.09 12.81 -25.44
C SER A 398 -27.91 12.41 -26.90
N LEU A 399 -26.66 12.45 -27.36
CA LEU A 399 -26.28 12.02 -28.71
C LEU A 399 -26.37 10.49 -28.86
N HIS A 400 -26.07 9.72 -27.81
CA HIS A 400 -26.28 8.27 -27.79
C HIS A 400 -27.76 7.90 -27.97
N ASN A 401 -28.65 8.49 -27.16
CA ASN A 401 -30.08 8.20 -27.23
C ASN A 401 -30.66 8.60 -28.59
N ALA A 402 -30.26 9.76 -29.13
CA ALA A 402 -30.69 10.19 -30.46
C ALA A 402 -30.21 9.23 -31.58
N GLN A 403 -29.00 8.67 -31.45
CA GLN A 403 -28.52 7.64 -32.38
C GLN A 403 -29.33 6.34 -32.25
N GLU A 404 -29.60 5.87 -31.03
CA GLU A 404 -30.38 4.65 -30.82
C GLU A 404 -31.82 4.79 -31.34
N GLU A 405 -32.47 5.93 -31.07
CA GLU A 405 -33.80 6.24 -31.61
C GLU A 405 -33.81 6.24 -33.15
N PHE A 406 -32.77 6.82 -33.77
CA PHE A 406 -32.61 6.80 -35.22
C PHE A 406 -32.42 5.38 -35.76
N PHE A 407 -31.53 4.59 -35.16
CA PHE A 407 -31.29 3.21 -35.60
C PHE A 407 -32.52 2.32 -35.42
N HIS A 408 -33.29 2.52 -34.35
CA HIS A 408 -34.54 1.81 -34.11
C HIS A 408 -35.60 2.17 -35.17
N ALA A 409 -35.78 3.47 -35.45
CA ALA A 409 -36.72 3.95 -36.47
C ALA A 409 -36.37 3.42 -37.88
N VAL A 410 -35.09 3.41 -38.25
CA VAL A 410 -34.62 2.85 -39.52
C VAL A 410 -34.82 1.33 -39.56
N GLY A 411 -34.53 0.62 -38.46
CA GLY A 411 -34.72 -0.82 -38.36
C GLY A 411 -36.18 -1.25 -38.52
N ASP A 412 -37.10 -0.57 -37.83
CA ASP A 412 -38.54 -0.83 -37.93
C ASP A 412 -39.10 -0.51 -39.33
N GLY A 413 -38.66 0.61 -39.93
CA GLY A 413 -39.03 0.97 -41.29
C GLY A 413 -38.61 -0.09 -42.33
N LEU A 414 -37.39 -0.63 -42.20
CA LEU A 414 -36.89 -1.70 -43.06
C LEU A 414 -37.66 -3.02 -42.89
N ARG A 415 -38.00 -3.39 -41.64
CA ARG A 415 -38.76 -4.61 -41.35
C ARG A 415 -40.19 -4.54 -41.90
N ASN A 416 -40.84 -3.38 -41.80
CA ASN A 416 -42.17 -3.18 -42.37
C ASN A 416 -42.16 -3.24 -43.90
N LYS A 417 -41.12 -2.71 -44.56
CA LYS A 417 -40.91 -2.81 -46.01
C LYS A 417 -40.69 -4.26 -46.46
N GLN A 418 -39.89 -5.04 -45.72
CA GLN A 418 -39.70 -6.47 -46.00
C GLN A 418 -40.95 -7.31 -45.75
N GLY A 419 -41.74 -6.98 -44.72
CA GLY A 419 -43.03 -7.62 -44.44
C GLY A 419 -44.04 -7.41 -45.56
N LYS A 420 -44.16 -6.18 -46.08
CA LYS A 420 -45.01 -5.85 -47.23
C LYS A 420 -44.59 -6.56 -48.52
N ASN A 421 -43.30 -6.58 -48.83
CA ASN A 421 -42.81 -7.28 -50.03
C ASN A 421 -43.02 -8.80 -49.97
N ASN A 422 -43.11 -9.39 -48.77
CA ASN A 422 -43.41 -10.81 -48.60
C ASN A 422 -44.93 -11.10 -48.66
N SER A 423 -45.79 -10.17 -48.23
CA SER A 423 -47.25 -10.32 -48.39
C SER A 423 -47.69 -10.16 -49.85
N ASP A 424 -47.05 -9.26 -50.61
CA ASP A 424 -47.37 -9.04 -52.03
C ASP A 424 -46.94 -10.23 -52.92
N HIS A 425 -46.08 -11.12 -52.41
CA HIS A 425 -45.69 -12.38 -53.06
C HIS A 425 -46.51 -13.61 -52.62
N GLN A 426 -47.41 -13.48 -51.64
CA GLN A 426 -48.35 -14.56 -51.28
C GLN A 426 -49.72 -14.42 -51.97
N ASP A 427 -50.03 -13.26 -52.52
CA ASP A 427 -51.28 -12.98 -53.25
C ASP A 427 -51.09 -12.87 -54.79
N SER A 428 -49.97 -13.36 -55.34
CA SER A 428 -49.71 -13.46 -56.80
C SER A 428 -49.75 -14.89 -57.31
#